data_AF-A0A256HHM5-F1
#
_entry.id   AF-A0A256HHM5-F1
#
_cell.length_a   1.000
_cell.length_b   1.000
_cell.length_c   1.000
_cell.angle_alpha   90.00
_cell.angle_beta   90.00
_cell.angle_gamma   90.00
#
_symmetry.space_group_name_H-M   'P 1'
#
loop_
_entity.id
_entity.type
_entity.pdbx_description
1 polymer ?
#
loop_
_entity_poly.entity_id
_entity_poly.type
_entity_poly.pdbx_seq_one_letter_code
_entity_poly.pdbx_strand_id
1 'polypeptide(L)'
;MVEAPQTEEGWFALHDFRSIDWDAWRDAPERERRRAIEEGEAFLKHRELVADADEGDSGLFSVLGHKADLLFVHFRPSLDDLSSIERRFEDTALARFTERTTSYVSVTEVSGYVSDAYFEEGPEEVDAGLRGYIEGKLTPEIPDDEYVCFYPMSKRRGEEYNWYDLSFSDRADLMAGHGEVGKEYAGKIKQVIASSV
;
A
#
# COMPACT_ATOMS: atom_id res chain seq x y z
N MET A 1 6.22 -31.28 7.89
CA MET A 1 6.64 -29.86 7.95
C MET A 1 5.38 -29.02 7.81
N VAL A 2 5.31 -27.86 8.47
CA VAL A 2 4.22 -26.91 8.20
C VAL A 2 4.42 -26.36 6.79
N GLU A 3 3.38 -26.43 5.97
CA GLU A 3 3.41 -25.99 4.58
C GLU A 3 3.20 -24.48 4.51
N ALA A 4 4.15 -23.75 3.94
CA ALA A 4 3.98 -22.33 3.67
C ALA A 4 2.98 -22.15 2.52
N PRO A 5 2.05 -21.17 2.61
CA PRO A 5 1.17 -20.90 1.47
C PRO A 5 2.01 -20.36 0.30
N GLN A 6 1.62 -20.72 -0.91
CA GLN A 6 2.13 -20.03 -2.10
C GLN A 6 1.64 -18.58 -2.10
N THR A 7 2.39 -17.70 -2.74
CA THR A 7 2.09 -16.29 -2.90
C THR A 7 2.38 -15.88 -4.33
N GLU A 8 1.56 -14.98 -4.86
CA GLU A 8 1.81 -14.24 -6.08
C GLU A 8 1.99 -12.78 -5.67
N GLU A 9 3.09 -12.15 -6.09
CA GLU A 9 3.42 -10.78 -5.75
C GLU A 9 3.22 -9.83 -6.93
N GLY A 10 2.75 -8.62 -6.64
CA GLY A 10 2.55 -7.56 -7.62
C GLY A 10 3.46 -6.37 -7.39
N TRP A 11 2.88 -5.16 -7.42
CA TRP A 11 3.62 -3.92 -7.18
C TRP A 11 4.11 -3.78 -5.73
N PHE A 12 5.31 -3.21 -5.60
CA PHE A 12 5.80 -2.72 -4.32
C PHE A 12 4.99 -1.50 -3.90
N ALA A 13 4.80 -1.33 -2.59
CA ALA A 13 4.10 -0.23 -1.98
C ALA A 13 5.00 0.51 -0.99
N LEU A 14 4.96 1.85 -1.02
CA LEU A 14 5.53 2.73 -0.01
C LEU A 14 4.42 3.58 0.60
N HIS A 15 4.27 3.48 1.92
CA HIS A 15 3.52 4.44 2.73
C HIS A 15 4.53 5.37 3.41
N ASP A 16 4.61 6.64 3.00
CA ASP A 16 5.47 7.67 3.60
C ASP A 16 4.61 8.65 4.41
N PHE A 17 4.79 8.65 5.73
CA PHE A 17 4.03 9.50 6.64
C PHE A 17 4.86 10.70 7.05
N ARG A 18 4.28 11.90 6.92
CA ARG A 18 4.97 13.15 7.25
C ARG A 18 4.14 14.07 8.14
N SER A 19 4.80 14.70 9.10
CA SER A 19 4.26 15.84 9.84
C SER A 19 4.76 17.14 9.22
N ILE A 20 3.97 18.20 9.31
CA ILE A 20 4.33 19.54 8.85
C ILE A 20 4.95 20.30 10.03
N ASP A 21 6.14 20.87 9.82
CA ASP A 21 6.69 21.86 10.72
C ASP A 21 5.94 23.19 10.51
N TRP A 22 4.86 23.33 11.26
CA TRP A 22 3.98 24.49 11.17
C TRP A 22 4.64 25.78 11.65
N ASP A 23 5.65 25.71 12.52
CA ASP A 23 6.38 26.90 12.97
C ASP A 23 7.31 27.39 11.86
N ALA A 24 8.13 26.49 11.29
CA ALA A 24 8.96 26.82 10.12
C ALA A 24 8.10 27.31 8.94
N TRP A 25 6.94 26.69 8.70
CA TRP A 25 6.01 27.13 7.67
C TRP A 25 5.50 28.56 7.90
N ARG A 26 5.07 28.88 9.13
CA ARG A 26 4.53 30.22 9.45
C ARG A 26 5.61 31.31 9.40
N ASP A 27 6.83 30.98 9.78
CA ASP A 27 7.96 31.92 9.81
C ASP A 27 8.55 32.18 8.41
N ALA A 28 8.30 31.29 7.44
CA ALA A 28 8.81 31.41 6.09
C ALA A 28 8.17 32.57 5.29
N PRO A 29 8.97 33.31 4.48
CA PRO A 29 8.44 34.30 3.55
C PRO A 29 7.37 33.72 2.62
N GLU A 30 6.36 34.51 2.25
CA GLU A 30 5.27 34.07 1.36
C GLU A 30 5.77 33.47 0.05
N ARG A 31 6.87 34.03 -0.50
CA ARG A 31 7.51 33.49 -1.71
C ARG A 31 7.99 32.05 -1.54
N GLU A 32 8.51 31.69 -0.37
CA GLU A 32 9.00 30.34 -0.10
C GLU A 32 7.85 29.35 0.11
N ARG A 33 6.81 29.77 0.84
CA ARG A 33 5.58 28.98 0.97
C ARG A 33 4.92 28.71 -0.38
N ARG A 34 4.82 29.72 -1.25
CA ARG A 34 4.25 29.56 -2.59
C ARG A 34 5.07 28.59 -3.44
N ARG A 35 6.40 28.74 -3.42
CA ARG A 35 7.31 27.83 -4.11
C ARG A 35 7.17 26.38 -3.61
N ALA A 36 7.06 26.19 -2.29
CA ALA A 36 6.84 24.87 -1.70
C ALA A 36 5.53 24.23 -2.16
N ILE A 37 4.43 25.00 -2.20
CA ILE A 37 3.15 24.52 -2.74
C ILE A 37 3.29 24.16 -4.23
N GLU A 38 3.83 25.05 -5.05
CA GLU A 38 3.99 24.84 -6.50
C GLU A 38 4.85 23.61 -6.81
N GLU A 39 6.01 23.45 -6.14
CA GLU A 39 6.88 22.29 -6.34
C GLU A 39 6.27 21.00 -5.78
N GLY A 40 5.54 21.08 -4.66
CA GLY A 40 4.84 19.94 -4.06
C GLY A 40 3.68 19.44 -4.94
N GLU A 41 2.85 20.34 -5.45
CA GLU A 41 1.76 20.01 -6.39
C GLU A 41 2.32 19.40 -7.69
N ALA A 42 3.38 20.00 -8.23
CA ALA A 42 4.04 19.48 -9.43
C ALA A 42 4.62 18.08 -9.19
N PHE A 43 5.26 17.85 -8.04
CA PHE A 43 5.77 16.53 -7.65
C PHE A 43 4.63 15.51 -7.58
N LEU A 44 3.54 15.81 -6.87
CA LEU A 44 2.42 14.88 -6.69
C LEU A 44 1.73 14.55 -8.01
N LYS A 45 1.41 15.57 -8.80
CA LYS A 45 0.80 15.40 -10.11
C LYS A 45 1.66 14.55 -11.05
N HIS A 46 2.98 14.71 -10.99
CA HIS A 46 3.90 13.88 -11.76
C HIS A 46 3.80 12.39 -11.37
N ARG A 47 3.57 12.08 -10.09
CA ARG A 47 3.42 10.69 -9.60
C ARG A 47 2.05 10.10 -9.87
N GLU A 48 0.98 10.89 -9.73
CA GLU A 48 -0.40 10.50 -10.09
C GLU A 48 -0.54 10.22 -11.59
N LEU A 49 0.12 11.04 -12.44
CA LEU A 49 0.17 10.79 -13.88
C LEU A 49 1.17 9.69 -14.28
N VAL A 50 1.88 9.11 -13.31
CA VAL A 50 2.92 8.10 -13.54
C VAL A 50 3.95 8.56 -14.60
N ALA A 51 4.25 9.86 -14.66
CA ALA A 51 4.97 10.42 -15.80
C ALA A 51 6.46 10.02 -15.90
N ASP A 52 7.01 9.32 -14.90
CA ASP A 52 8.37 8.76 -14.87
C ASP A 52 8.42 7.25 -14.68
N ALA A 53 7.31 6.55 -14.83
CA ALA A 53 7.27 5.09 -14.83
C ALA A 53 6.30 4.60 -15.90
N ASP A 54 6.43 3.33 -16.30
CA ASP A 54 5.50 2.75 -17.26
C ASP A 54 4.14 2.47 -16.62
N GLU A 55 4.16 2.08 -15.34
CA GLU A 55 2.98 1.68 -14.57
C GLU A 55 3.14 2.03 -13.08
N GLY A 56 2.01 2.08 -12.37
CA GLY A 56 1.95 2.35 -10.94
C GLY A 56 0.78 3.27 -10.58
N ASP A 57 0.69 3.61 -9.30
CA ASP A 57 -0.29 4.59 -8.83
C ASP A 57 0.23 5.37 -7.62
N SER A 58 -0.32 6.55 -7.34
CA SER A 58 0.06 7.38 -6.21
C SER A 58 -1.11 8.20 -5.67
N GLY A 59 -1.16 8.37 -4.36
CA GLY A 59 -2.19 9.16 -3.69
C GLY A 59 -1.63 9.90 -2.49
N LEU A 60 -2.26 11.03 -2.17
CA LEU A 60 -1.99 11.84 -0.99
C LEU A 60 -3.25 11.92 -0.12
N PHE A 61 -3.09 11.67 1.17
CA PHE A 61 -4.16 11.78 2.15
C PHE A 61 -3.73 12.66 3.33
N SER A 62 -4.69 13.38 3.92
CA SER A 62 -4.49 14.00 5.23
C SER A 62 -4.68 12.98 6.34
N VAL A 63 -3.85 13.04 7.37
CA VAL A 63 -3.89 12.12 8.51
C VAL A 63 -4.43 12.85 9.74
N LEU A 64 -5.34 12.20 10.45
CA LEU A 64 -5.94 12.77 11.67
C LEU A 64 -5.08 12.46 12.91
N GLY A 65 -4.94 13.47 13.77
CA GLY A 65 -4.23 13.36 15.05
C GLY A 65 -2.73 13.64 14.92
N HIS A 66 -1.95 13.21 15.91
CA HIS A 66 -0.55 13.60 16.04
C HIS A 66 0.46 12.65 15.37
N LYS A 67 -0.01 11.59 14.69
CA LYS A 67 0.89 10.57 14.12
C LYS A 67 1.59 11.06 12.84
N ALA A 68 0.88 11.87 12.06
CA ALA A 68 1.32 12.52 10.84
C ALA A 68 0.26 13.55 10.45
N ASP A 69 0.60 14.45 9.53
CA ASP A 69 -0.35 15.34 8.85
C ASP A 69 -0.66 14.85 7.43
N LEU A 70 0.30 14.20 6.78
CA LEU A 70 0.23 13.72 5.40
C LEU A 70 0.62 12.24 5.31
N LEU A 71 -0.05 11.50 4.43
CA LEU A 71 0.31 10.15 4.00
C LEU A 71 0.42 10.13 2.47
N PHE A 72 1.62 9.87 1.98
CA PHE A 72 1.86 9.53 0.57
C PHE A 72 1.83 8.01 0.42
N VAL A 73 1.00 7.52 -0.50
CA VAL A 73 0.96 6.11 -0.89
C VAL A 73 1.44 6.00 -2.32
N HIS A 74 2.43 5.14 -2.57
CA HIS A 74 2.95 4.88 -3.90
C HIS A 74 2.95 3.37 -4.18
N PHE A 75 2.41 2.94 -5.31
CA PHE A 75 2.54 1.59 -5.82
C PHE A 75 3.41 1.59 -7.09
N ARG A 76 4.46 0.78 -7.16
CA ARG A 76 5.35 0.70 -8.33
C ARG A 76 5.81 -0.73 -8.63
N PRO A 77 6.12 -1.06 -9.89
CA PRO A 77 6.67 -2.37 -10.26
C PRO A 77 8.03 -2.69 -9.64
N SER A 78 8.83 -1.68 -9.26
CA SER A 78 10.15 -1.89 -8.67
C SER A 78 10.40 -1.07 -7.40
N LEU A 79 11.27 -1.60 -6.53
CA LEU A 79 11.78 -0.87 -5.36
C LEU A 79 12.66 0.33 -5.76
N ASP A 80 13.32 0.27 -6.92
CA ASP A 80 14.15 1.36 -7.42
C ASP A 80 13.31 2.59 -7.77
N ASP A 81 12.10 2.38 -8.29
CA ASP A 81 11.12 3.44 -8.53
C ASP A 81 10.70 4.08 -7.21
N LEU A 82 10.33 3.28 -6.21
CA LEU A 82 9.94 3.79 -4.88
C LEU A 82 11.08 4.56 -4.21
N SER A 83 12.30 4.03 -4.25
CA SER A 83 13.51 4.70 -3.74
C SER A 83 13.77 6.02 -4.47
N SER A 84 13.54 6.06 -5.78
CA SER A 84 13.69 7.29 -6.58
C SER A 84 12.63 8.34 -6.20
N ILE A 85 11.38 7.92 -6.01
CA ILE A 85 10.28 8.81 -5.58
C ILE A 85 10.59 9.41 -4.22
N GLU A 86 10.95 8.56 -3.24
CA GLU A 86 11.27 8.95 -1.87
C GLU A 86 12.38 10.02 -1.83
N ARG A 87 13.47 9.81 -2.58
CA ARG A 87 14.60 10.75 -2.62
C ARG A 87 14.26 12.04 -3.36
N ARG A 88 13.52 11.96 -4.47
CA ARG A 88 13.13 13.15 -5.24
C ARG A 88 12.18 14.07 -4.47
N PHE A 89 11.41 13.54 -3.51
CA PHE A 89 10.60 14.38 -2.64
C PHE A 89 11.50 15.34 -1.84
N GLU A 90 12.64 14.86 -1.33
CA GLU A 90 13.59 15.67 -0.54
C GLU A 90 14.21 16.84 -1.31
N ASP A 91 14.21 16.77 -2.65
CA ASP A 91 14.69 17.87 -3.51
C ASP A 91 13.67 19.01 -3.64
N THR A 92 12.42 18.81 -3.20
CA THR A 92 11.36 19.83 -3.28
C THR A 92 11.49 20.87 -2.16
N ALA A 93 11.02 22.08 -2.42
CA ALA A 93 10.88 23.10 -1.39
C ALA A 93 9.85 22.71 -0.30
N LEU A 94 8.86 21.88 -0.62
CA LEU A 94 7.90 21.36 0.35
C LEU A 94 8.56 20.49 1.42
N ALA A 95 9.51 19.64 1.02
CA ALA A 95 10.18 18.73 1.95
C ALA A 95 10.81 19.44 3.16
N ARG A 96 11.28 20.68 2.98
CA ARG A 96 11.86 21.50 4.05
C ARG A 96 10.89 21.85 5.18
N PHE A 97 9.59 21.75 4.92
CA PHE A 97 8.54 22.01 5.89
C PHE A 97 7.89 20.73 6.40
N THR A 98 8.46 19.58 6.08
CA THR A 98 7.94 18.29 6.49
C THR A 98 9.01 17.45 7.15
N GLU A 99 8.62 16.67 8.15
CA GLU A 99 9.46 15.66 8.76
C GLU A 99 8.81 14.29 8.57
N ARG A 100 9.60 13.27 8.21
CA ARG A 100 9.10 11.90 8.13
C ARG A 100 8.88 11.35 9.53
N THR A 101 7.65 10.99 9.86
CA THR A 101 7.32 10.42 11.19
C THR A 101 7.45 8.90 11.18
N THR A 102 7.06 8.24 10.09
CA THR A 102 7.21 6.79 9.91
C THR A 102 7.09 6.42 8.43
N SER A 103 7.41 5.19 8.09
CA SER A 103 7.15 4.64 6.76
C SER A 103 6.88 3.14 6.81
N TYR A 104 6.31 2.62 5.73
CA TYR A 104 6.10 1.18 5.56
C TYR A 104 6.33 0.76 4.12
N VAL A 105 7.17 -0.25 3.92
CA VAL A 105 7.48 -0.83 2.61
C VAL A 105 6.95 -2.26 2.58
N SER A 106 6.23 -2.58 1.51
CA SER A 106 5.59 -3.89 1.33
C SER A 106 5.47 -4.22 -0.17
N VAL A 107 5.00 -5.41 -0.51
CA VAL A 107 4.65 -5.82 -1.88
C VAL A 107 3.23 -6.37 -1.88
N THR A 108 2.38 -5.99 -2.84
CA THR A 108 1.03 -6.53 -2.93
C THR A 108 1.08 -8.05 -3.07
N GLU A 109 0.19 -8.75 -2.38
CA GLU A 109 0.25 -10.20 -2.29
C GLU A 109 -1.15 -10.81 -2.43
N VAL A 110 -1.24 -11.87 -3.25
CA VAL A 110 -2.35 -12.80 -3.24
C VAL A 110 -1.84 -14.15 -2.75
N SER A 111 -2.40 -14.66 -1.66
CA SER A 111 -2.01 -15.95 -1.09
C SER A 111 -2.77 -17.12 -1.71
N GLY A 112 -2.18 -18.32 -1.65
CA GLY A 112 -2.77 -19.61 -2.04
C GLY A 112 -4.17 -19.88 -1.49
N TYR A 113 -4.51 -19.33 -0.32
CA TYR A 113 -5.85 -19.47 0.27
C TYR A 113 -6.99 -18.87 -0.57
N VAL A 114 -6.68 -18.02 -1.56
CA VAL A 114 -7.68 -17.38 -2.42
C VAL A 114 -8.17 -18.32 -3.51
N SER A 115 -7.28 -19.13 -4.09
CA SER A 115 -7.60 -20.06 -5.17
C SER A 115 -6.48 -21.08 -5.38
N ASP A 116 -6.68 -22.32 -4.96
CA ASP A 116 -5.73 -23.41 -5.23
C ASP A 116 -5.55 -23.61 -6.75
N ALA A 117 -6.64 -23.54 -7.53
CA ALA A 117 -6.62 -23.70 -8.98
C ALA A 117 -5.73 -22.66 -9.69
N TYR A 118 -5.65 -21.42 -9.16
CA TYR A 118 -4.76 -20.40 -9.73
C TYR A 118 -3.28 -20.81 -9.63
N PHE A 119 -2.89 -21.40 -8.50
CA PHE A 119 -1.49 -21.78 -8.23
C PHE A 119 -1.13 -23.17 -8.76
N GLU A 120 -2.10 -24.09 -8.84
CA GLU A 120 -1.88 -25.47 -9.31
C GLU A 120 -2.03 -25.62 -10.83
N GLU A 121 -3.05 -24.99 -11.41
CA GLU A 121 -3.41 -25.13 -12.84
C GLU A 121 -2.92 -23.94 -13.67
N GLY A 122 -2.75 -22.79 -13.02
CA GLY A 122 -2.19 -21.57 -13.60
C GLY A 122 -3.23 -20.48 -13.90
N PRO A 123 -2.79 -19.22 -14.10
CA PRO A 123 -3.69 -18.07 -14.28
C PRO A 123 -4.64 -18.17 -15.48
N GLU A 124 -4.26 -18.89 -16.53
CA GLU A 124 -5.06 -19.03 -17.75
C GLU A 124 -6.24 -20.00 -17.58
N GLU A 125 -6.13 -20.95 -16.65
CA GLU A 125 -7.13 -22.01 -16.42
C GLU A 125 -8.26 -21.56 -15.49
N VAL A 126 -8.05 -20.50 -14.70
CA VAL A 126 -9.12 -19.89 -13.89
C VAL A 126 -10.05 -19.02 -14.73
N ASP A 127 -11.29 -18.83 -14.27
CA ASP A 127 -12.24 -17.97 -14.96
C ASP A 127 -11.78 -16.50 -15.02
N ALA A 128 -12.22 -15.77 -16.04
CA ALA A 128 -11.78 -14.40 -16.29
C ALA A 128 -12.13 -13.43 -15.13
N GLY A 129 -13.20 -13.69 -14.38
CA GLY A 129 -13.58 -12.89 -13.23
C GLY A 129 -12.60 -13.06 -12.08
N LEU A 130 -12.23 -14.30 -11.75
CA LEU A 130 -11.22 -14.59 -10.73
C LEU A 130 -9.84 -14.04 -11.12
N ARG A 131 -9.45 -14.19 -12.38
CA ARG A 131 -8.19 -13.63 -12.89
C ARG A 131 -8.13 -12.12 -12.74
N GLY A 132 -9.17 -11.39 -13.19
CA GLY A 132 -9.24 -9.95 -13.04
C GLY A 132 -9.28 -9.49 -11.58
N TYR A 133 -9.91 -10.28 -10.69
CA TYR A 133 -9.86 -10.04 -9.25
C TYR A 133 -8.43 -10.14 -8.70
N ILE A 134 -7.67 -11.18 -9.09
CA ILE A 134 -6.28 -11.38 -8.66
C ILE A 134 -5.38 -10.28 -9.23
N GLU A 135 -5.46 -10.00 -10.53
CA GLU A 135 -4.70 -8.93 -11.19
C GLU A 135 -4.94 -7.58 -10.51
N GLY A 136 -6.20 -7.21 -10.24
CA GLY A 136 -6.53 -5.96 -9.55
C GLY A 136 -6.05 -5.88 -8.09
N LYS A 137 -5.67 -7.00 -7.46
CA LYS A 137 -5.00 -7.03 -6.15
C LYS A 137 -3.49 -6.86 -6.28
N LEU A 138 -2.90 -7.44 -7.33
CA LEU A 138 -1.45 -7.36 -7.60
C LEU A 138 -1.06 -5.97 -8.11
N THR A 139 -1.87 -5.36 -8.97
CA THR A 139 -1.63 -4.03 -9.56
C THR A 139 -2.77 -3.06 -9.22
N PRO A 140 -2.92 -2.67 -7.94
CA PRO A 140 -4.08 -1.91 -7.51
C PRO A 140 -4.02 -0.45 -7.95
N GLU A 141 -5.16 0.05 -8.40
CA GLU A 141 -5.43 1.49 -8.49
C GLU A 141 -5.96 2.02 -7.14
N ILE A 142 -5.50 3.20 -6.75
CA ILE A 142 -6.03 3.97 -5.62
C ILE A 142 -7.34 4.61 -6.09
N PRO A 143 -8.47 4.26 -5.47
CA PRO A 143 -9.75 4.84 -5.85
C PRO A 143 -9.78 6.34 -5.50
N ASP A 144 -10.55 7.12 -6.27
CA ASP A 144 -10.90 8.50 -5.94
C ASP A 144 -11.96 8.51 -4.82
N ASP A 145 -11.58 7.96 -3.67
CA ASP A 145 -12.37 7.88 -2.44
C ASP A 145 -11.90 8.93 -1.44
N GLU A 146 -12.80 9.36 -0.56
CA GLU A 146 -12.53 10.44 0.40
C GLU A 146 -11.54 10.06 1.52
N TYR A 147 -11.38 8.77 1.84
CA TYR A 147 -10.66 8.33 3.04
C TYR A 147 -9.80 7.09 2.81
N VAL A 148 -8.68 7.02 3.55
CA VAL A 148 -7.79 5.86 3.61
C VAL A 148 -7.64 5.37 5.05
N CYS A 149 -7.49 4.05 5.22
CA CYS A 149 -7.10 3.42 6.48
C CYS A 149 -5.88 2.53 6.25
N PHE A 150 -4.81 2.78 6.99
CA PHE A 150 -3.59 1.99 6.95
C PHE A 150 -3.27 1.42 8.33
N TYR A 151 -2.93 0.13 8.37
CA TYR A 151 -2.39 -0.52 9.56
C TYR A 151 -1.51 -1.71 9.18
N PRO A 152 -0.31 -1.85 9.76
CA PRO A 152 0.46 -3.08 9.67
C PRO A 152 -0.11 -4.12 10.64
N MET A 153 0.07 -5.41 10.31
CA MET A 153 -0.29 -6.50 11.21
C MET A 153 0.64 -7.70 11.02
N SER A 154 0.67 -8.59 12.00
CA SER A 154 1.34 -9.89 11.90
C SER A 154 0.42 -10.97 12.41
N LYS A 155 0.58 -12.20 11.89
CA LYS A 155 -0.05 -13.36 12.48
C LYS A 155 0.70 -13.76 13.76
N ARG A 156 -0.05 -14.11 14.82
CA ARG A 156 0.52 -14.35 16.15
C ARG A 156 1.42 -15.60 16.18
N ARG A 157 2.55 -15.51 16.90
CA ARG A 157 3.43 -16.62 17.29
C ARG A 157 3.54 -16.67 18.81
N GLY A 158 2.65 -17.39 19.47
CA GLY A 158 2.62 -17.50 20.93
C GLY A 158 2.42 -18.93 21.41
N GLU A 159 2.67 -19.19 22.70
CA GLU A 159 2.65 -20.54 23.28
C GLU A 159 1.31 -21.27 23.14
N GLU A 160 0.20 -20.54 23.32
CA GLU A 160 -1.16 -21.09 23.21
C GLU A 160 -1.75 -20.93 21.80
N TYR A 161 -1.44 -19.81 21.14
CA TYR A 161 -1.95 -19.49 19.80
C TYR A 161 -0.79 -19.13 18.88
N ASN A 162 -0.45 -20.07 18.00
CA ASN A 162 0.56 -19.88 16.97
C ASN A 162 -0.03 -20.17 15.59
N TRP A 163 -0.20 -19.12 14.79
CA TRP A 163 -0.68 -19.24 13.41
C TRP A 163 0.22 -20.14 12.56
N TYR A 164 1.53 -20.07 12.80
CA TYR A 164 2.53 -20.75 11.99
C TYR A 164 2.73 -22.23 12.39
N ASP A 165 2.05 -22.70 13.44
CA ASP A 165 2.01 -24.12 13.80
C ASP A 165 0.74 -24.82 13.29
N LEU A 166 -0.25 -24.06 12.81
CA LEU A 166 -1.49 -24.60 12.26
C LEU A 166 -1.23 -25.35 10.95
N SER A 167 -2.04 -26.39 10.71
CA SER A 167 -2.03 -27.07 9.41
C SER A 167 -2.46 -26.11 8.29
N PHE A 168 -2.18 -26.47 7.04
CA PHE A 168 -2.65 -25.67 5.90
C PHE A 168 -4.18 -25.60 5.88
N SER A 169 -4.87 -26.73 6.06
CA SER A 169 -6.33 -26.82 6.13
C SER A 169 -6.92 -25.91 7.21
N ASP A 170 -6.37 -25.94 8.43
CA ASP A 170 -6.90 -25.10 9.51
C ASP A 170 -6.75 -23.60 9.20
N ARG A 171 -5.63 -23.20 8.57
CA ARG A 171 -5.44 -21.82 8.12
C ARG A 171 -6.38 -21.46 6.98
N ALA A 172 -6.59 -22.36 6.03
CA ALA A 172 -7.50 -22.17 4.90
C ALA A 172 -8.95 -21.98 5.40
N ASP A 173 -9.41 -22.79 6.34
CA ASP A 173 -10.75 -22.67 6.94
C ASP A 173 -10.92 -21.31 7.66
N LEU A 174 -9.91 -20.88 8.42
CA LEU A 174 -9.92 -19.56 9.07
C LEU A 174 -9.92 -18.41 8.04
N MET A 175 -9.16 -18.52 6.95
CA MET A 175 -9.11 -17.51 5.90
C MET A 175 -10.40 -17.48 5.07
N ALA A 176 -11.04 -18.62 4.84
CA ALA A 176 -12.34 -18.71 4.18
C ALA A 176 -13.40 -17.95 5.00
N GLY A 177 -13.48 -18.20 6.31
CA GLY A 177 -14.36 -17.46 7.21
C GLY A 177 -14.09 -15.95 7.21
N HIS A 178 -12.82 -15.55 7.20
CA HIS A 178 -12.44 -14.13 7.07
C HIS A 178 -12.91 -13.52 5.75
N GLY A 179 -12.73 -14.24 4.64
CA GLY A 179 -13.14 -13.81 3.30
C GLY A 179 -14.65 -13.63 3.17
N GLU A 180 -15.45 -14.52 3.77
CA GLU A 180 -16.91 -14.40 3.79
C GLU A 180 -17.38 -13.10 4.44
N VAL A 181 -16.78 -12.72 5.58
CA VAL A 181 -17.07 -11.43 6.24
C VAL A 181 -16.65 -10.25 5.35
N GLY A 182 -15.49 -10.34 4.70
CA GLY A 182 -15.01 -9.29 3.78
C GLY A 182 -15.96 -9.02 2.61
N LYS A 183 -16.60 -10.07 2.06
CA LYS A 183 -17.56 -9.95 0.95
C LYS A 183 -18.78 -9.09 1.31
N GLU A 184 -19.18 -9.03 2.58
CA GLU A 184 -20.29 -8.17 3.04
C GLU A 184 -20.02 -6.66 2.85
N TYR A 185 -18.75 -6.29 2.67
CA TYR A 185 -18.30 -4.91 2.45
C TYR A 185 -17.96 -4.60 0.98
N ALA A 186 -18.24 -5.52 0.05
CA ALA A 186 -18.04 -5.32 -1.37
C ALA A 186 -18.76 -4.05 -1.87
N GLY A 187 -18.06 -3.25 -2.67
CA GLY A 187 -18.55 -1.96 -3.18
C GLY A 187 -18.61 -0.83 -2.14
N LYS A 188 -18.21 -1.08 -0.90
CA LYS A 188 -18.09 -0.07 0.17
C LYS A 188 -16.65 0.15 0.62
N ILE A 189 -15.85 -0.92 0.61
CA ILE A 189 -14.44 -0.89 1.02
C ILE A 189 -13.61 -1.57 -0.07
N LYS A 190 -12.61 -0.87 -0.59
CA LYS A 190 -11.55 -1.46 -1.41
C LYS A 190 -10.33 -1.74 -0.52
N GLN A 191 -9.96 -3.01 -0.42
CA GLN A 191 -8.82 -3.45 0.36
C GLN A 191 -7.64 -3.80 -0.56
N VAL A 192 -6.46 -3.33 -0.19
CA VAL A 192 -5.17 -3.79 -0.72
C VAL A 192 -4.44 -4.50 0.41
N ILE A 193 -3.97 -5.73 0.17
CA ILE A 193 -3.11 -6.48 1.08
C ILE A 193 -1.72 -6.50 0.50
N ALA A 194 -0.75 -6.08 1.31
CA ALA A 194 0.65 -6.07 0.94
C ALA A 194 1.51 -6.66 2.07
N SER A 195 2.40 -7.56 1.69
CA SER A 195 3.27 -8.35 2.56
C SER A 195 4.62 -7.67 2.77
N SER A 196 5.22 -7.92 3.92
CA SER A 196 6.52 -7.35 4.32
C SER A 196 7.32 -8.31 5.22
N VAL A 197 7.07 -9.61 5.07
CA VAL A 197 7.75 -10.68 5.83
C VAL A 197 9.22 -10.79 5.45
#